data_AF-A0A7J4I8R9-F1
#
_entry.id   AF-A0A7J4I8R9-F1
#
_cell.length_a   1.000
_cell.length_b   1.000
_cell.length_c   1.000
_cell.angle_alpha   90.00
_cell.angle_beta   90.00
_cell.angle_gamma   90.00
#
_symmetry.space_group_name_H-M   'P 1'
#
loop_
_entity.id
_entity.type
_entity.pdbx_description
1 polymer ?
#
loop_
_entity_poly.entity_id
_entity_poly.type
_entity_poly.pdbx_seq_one_letter_code
_entity_poly.pdbx_strand_id
1 'polypeptide(L)'
;MPGAIPHIAAGLLSAAIVHKKHMRLELSLAILIGNLLPDIIKFGLSALKQGTLAVFNIRQDGFYHLWSQLTYNPANWFSLGFFLLLLAGFLYHYHVIKKKKLWEYEELYVFLLIGIFTHLAMDALIIEKGPWF
;
A
#
# COMPACT_ATOMS: atom_id res chain seq x y z
N MET A 1 2.29 2.03 19.84
CA MET A 1 2.07 1.80 18.39
C MET A 1 3.13 0.83 17.84
N PRO A 2 3.15 -0.45 18.29
CA PRO A 2 4.32 -1.29 18.02
C PRO A 2 4.48 -1.70 16.55
N GLY A 3 3.37 -1.80 15.80
CA GLY A 3 3.37 -2.24 14.40
C GLY A 3 3.59 -1.13 13.36
N ALA A 4 3.15 0.11 13.60
CA ALA A 4 3.19 1.17 12.57
C ALA A 4 4.60 1.73 12.32
N ILE A 5 5.42 1.81 13.37
CA ILE A 5 6.80 2.34 13.28
C ILE A 5 7.67 1.48 12.36
N PRO A 6 7.67 0.13 12.49
CA PRO A 6 8.36 -0.73 11.53
C PRO A 6 7.94 -0.49 10.09
N HIS A 7 6.63 -0.41 9.80
CA HIS A 7 6.15 -0.19 8.44
C HIS A 7 6.60 1.16 7.88
N ILE A 8 6.55 2.25 8.66
CA ILE A 8 7.05 3.55 8.23
C ILE A 8 8.56 3.48 7.94
N ALA A 9 9.34 2.86 8.83
CA ALA A 9 10.78 2.75 8.67
C ALA A 9 11.16 1.96 7.41
N ALA A 10 10.51 0.81 7.17
CA ALA A 10 10.76 0.01 5.99
C ALA A 10 10.27 0.67 4.70
N GLY A 11 9.14 1.40 4.75
CA GLY A 11 8.66 2.19 3.63
C GLY A 11 9.67 3.27 3.23
N LEU A 12 10.20 4.01 4.20
CA LEU A 12 11.23 5.02 3.98
C LEU A 12 12.54 4.41 3.45
N LEU A 13 12.97 3.28 4.01
CA LEU A 13 14.15 2.54 3.55
C LEU A 13 13.97 2.10 2.08
N SER A 14 12.83 1.49 1.77
CA SER A 14 12.50 1.03 0.42
C SER A 14 12.45 2.19 -0.57
N ALA A 15 11.84 3.31 -0.18
CA ALA A 15 11.80 4.53 -0.97
C ALA A 15 13.19 5.11 -1.25
N ALA A 16 14.07 5.11 -0.24
CA ALA A 16 15.45 5.57 -0.38
C ALA A 16 16.27 4.67 -1.31
N ILE A 17 16.09 3.35 -1.24
CA ILE A 17 16.73 2.38 -2.14
C ILE A 17 16.28 2.62 -3.59
N VAL A 18 14.97 2.75 -3.81
CA VAL A 18 14.40 3.02 -5.14
C VAL A 18 14.88 4.37 -5.66
N HIS A 19 14.92 5.40 -4.80
CA HIS A 19 15.39 6.72 -5.18
C HIS A 19 16.84 6.67 -5.67
N LYS A 20 17.71 6.01 -4.90
CA LYS A 20 19.13 5.87 -5.24
C LYS A 20 19.36 5.12 -6.55
N LYS A 21 18.53 4.12 -6.87
CA LYS A 21 18.67 3.30 -8.08
C LYS A 21 18.11 3.97 -9.34
N HIS A 22 16.99 4.68 -9.22
CA HIS A 22 16.26 5.20 -10.38
C HIS A 22 16.31 6.73 -10.50
N MET A 23 16.74 7.45 -9.46
CA MET A 23 16.79 8.92 -9.38
C MET A 23 15.46 9.59 -9.72
N ARG A 24 14.33 8.91 -9.45
CA ARG A 24 12.96 9.37 -9.74
C ARG A 24 12.14 9.37 -8.47
N LEU A 25 11.66 10.56 -8.09
CA LEU A 25 10.91 10.74 -6.86
C LEU A 25 9.56 10.02 -6.91
N GLU A 26 8.93 9.96 -8.09
CA GLU A 26 7.60 9.37 -8.26
C GLU A 26 7.62 7.85 -7.97
N LEU A 27 8.69 7.15 -8.34
CA LEU A 27 8.85 5.72 -8.04
C LEU A 27 9.09 5.47 -6.55
N SER A 28 9.88 6.34 -5.91
CA SER A 28 10.12 6.31 -4.46
C SER A 28 8.86 6.59 -3.66
N LEU A 29 8.02 7.52 -4.14
CA LEU A 29 6.73 7.78 -3.53
C LEU A 29 5.76 6.63 -3.77
N ALA A 30 5.75 6.02 -4.96
CA ALA A 30 4.89 4.88 -5.25
C ALA A 30 5.16 3.70 -4.31
N ILE A 31 6.42 3.34 -4.08
CA ILE A 31 6.78 2.26 -3.14
C ILE A 31 6.46 2.64 -1.69
N LEU A 32 6.69 3.90 -1.27
CA LEU A 32 6.36 4.37 0.07
C LEU A 32 4.86 4.32 0.33
N ILE A 33 4.07 4.88 -0.61
CA ILE A 33 2.62 4.89 -0.55
C ILE A 33 2.12 3.45 -0.57
N GLY A 34 2.61 2.60 -1.47
CA GLY A 34 2.24 1.18 -1.53
C GLY A 34 2.47 0.47 -0.20
N ASN A 35 3.59 0.77 0.48
CA ASN A 35 3.87 0.19 1.78
C ASN A 35 3.00 0.75 2.92
N LEU A 36 2.52 1.99 2.84
CA LEU A 36 1.66 2.58 3.88
C LEU A 36 0.16 2.37 3.60
N LEU A 37 -0.21 2.08 2.36
CA LEU A 37 -1.59 2.01 1.91
C LEU A 37 -2.43 0.98 2.69
N PRO A 38 -1.96 -0.24 3.00
CA PRO A 38 -2.73 -1.18 3.81
C PRO A 38 -3.07 -0.62 5.20
N ASP A 39 -2.09 0.03 5.87
CA ASP A 39 -2.29 0.68 7.16
C ASP A 39 -3.26 1.87 7.06
N ILE A 40 -3.11 2.71 6.04
CA ILE A 40 -4.00 3.86 5.80
C ILE A 40 -5.44 3.39 5.58
N ILE A 41 -5.66 2.30 4.84
CA ILE A 41 -7.00 1.77 4.60
C ILE A 41 -7.58 1.23 5.92
N LYS A 42 -6.88 0.35 6.63
CA LYS A 42 -7.44 -0.30 7.84
C LYS A 42 -7.58 0.66 9.02
N PHE A 43 -6.52 1.41 9.35
CA PHE A 43 -6.54 2.34 10.48
C PHE A 43 -7.13 3.69 10.11
N GLY A 44 -6.81 4.25 8.94
CA GLY A 44 -7.28 5.57 8.55
C GLY A 44 -8.79 5.62 8.32
N LEU A 45 -9.36 4.66 7.56
CA LEU A 45 -10.82 4.63 7.36
C LEU A 45 -11.58 4.36 8.66
N SER A 46 -11.04 3.46 9.50
CA SER A 46 -11.67 3.15 10.80
C SER A 46 -11.57 4.31 11.78
N ALA A 47 -10.45 5.03 11.81
CA ALA A 47 -10.27 6.24 12.61
C ALA A 47 -11.24 7.35 12.18
N LEU A 48 -11.41 7.56 10.87
CA LEU A 48 -12.37 8.53 10.34
C LEU A 48 -13.80 8.16 10.71
N LYS A 49 -14.18 6.89 10.57
CA LYS A 49 -15.52 6.40 10.94
C LYS A 49 -15.82 6.60 12.43
N GLN A 50 -14.85 6.29 13.30
CA GLN A 50 -15.04 6.34 14.75
C GLN A 50 -14.75 7.71 15.37
N GLY A 51 -14.19 8.65 14.59
CA GLY A 51 -13.77 9.96 15.09
C GLY A 51 -12.67 9.88 16.15
N THR A 52 -11.86 8.82 16.18
CA THR A 52 -10.82 8.60 17.18
C THR A 52 -9.54 8.09 16.55
N LEU A 53 -8.40 8.53 17.10
CA LEU A 53 -7.07 8.00 16.78
C LEU A 53 -6.61 6.95 17.79
N ALA A 54 -7.45 6.61 18.78
CA ALA A 54 -7.15 5.60 19.77
C ALA A 54 -7.11 4.21 19.12
N VAL A 55 -5.90 3.72 18.84
CA VAL A 55 -5.64 2.45 18.14
C VAL A 55 -6.36 1.27 18.79
N PHE A 56 -6.45 1.27 20.13
CA PHE A 56 -7.14 0.21 20.87
C PHE A 56 -8.63 0.15 20.51
N ASN A 57 -9.32 1.30 20.51
CA ASN A 57 -10.73 1.37 20.14
C ASN A 57 -10.94 0.98 18.67
N ILE A 58 -10.03 1.42 17.80
CA ILE A 58 -10.10 1.09 16.36
C ILE A 58 -10.03 -0.41 16.13
N ARG A 59 -9.11 -1.12 16.80
CA ARG A 59 -8.89 -2.56 16.62
C ARG A 59 -10.04 -3.44 17.10
N GLN A 60 -10.95 -2.92 17.92
CA GLN A 60 -12.11 -3.66 18.43
C GLN A 60 -13.36 -3.51 17.54
N ASP A 61 -13.33 -2.61 16.55
CA ASP A 61 -14.48 -2.37 15.66
C ASP A 61 -14.53 -3.37 14.50
N GLY A 62 -15.73 -3.84 14.18
CA GLY A 62 -15.96 -4.74 13.05
C GLY A 62 -15.53 -4.15 11.71
N PHE A 63 -15.56 -2.82 11.57
CA PHE A 63 -15.09 -2.14 10.36
C PHE A 63 -13.59 -2.28 10.15
N TYR A 64 -12.81 -2.19 11.23
CA TYR A 64 -11.37 -2.44 11.17
C TYR A 64 -11.09 -3.86 10.72
N HIS A 65 -11.79 -4.85 11.27
CA HIS A 65 -11.62 -6.25 10.89
C HIS A 65 -11.98 -6.51 9.42
N LEU A 66 -13.05 -5.90 8.91
CA LEU A 66 -13.42 -5.96 7.49
C LEU A 66 -12.27 -5.47 6.60
N TRP A 67 -11.76 -4.26 6.87
CA TRP A 67 -10.66 -3.70 6.09
C TRP A 67 -9.37 -4.49 6.25
N SER A 68 -9.08 -4.94 7.47
CA SER A 68 -7.91 -5.77 7.73
C SER A 68 -7.93 -7.03 6.87
N GLN A 69 -9.05 -7.76 6.80
CA GLN A 69 -9.19 -8.95 5.95
C GLN A 69 -8.98 -8.62 4.47
N LEU A 70 -9.52 -7.50 4.00
CA LEU A 70 -9.36 -7.07 2.61
C LEU A 70 -7.91 -6.70 2.29
N THR A 71 -7.23 -5.99 3.19
CA THR A 71 -5.86 -5.51 2.99
C THR A 71 -4.79 -6.56 3.24
N TYR A 72 -5.08 -7.62 3.99
CA TYR A 72 -4.11 -8.70 4.24
C TYR A 72 -4.00 -9.69 3.08
N ASN A 73 -5.01 -9.75 2.22
CA ASN A 73 -5.08 -10.73 1.14
C ASN A 73 -4.33 -10.22 -0.11
N PRO A 74 -3.22 -10.86 -0.52
CA PRO A 74 -2.48 -10.48 -1.72
C PRO A 74 -3.32 -10.51 -3.01
N ALA A 75 -4.31 -11.42 -3.08
CA ALA A 75 -5.18 -11.56 -4.25
C ALA A 75 -6.04 -10.31 -4.48
N ASN A 76 -6.43 -9.60 -3.41
CA ASN A 76 -7.18 -8.35 -3.53
C ASN A 76 -6.33 -7.24 -4.14
N TRP A 77 -5.05 -7.16 -3.75
CA TRP A 77 -4.12 -6.18 -4.31
C TRP A 77 -3.80 -6.45 -5.78
N PHE A 78 -3.58 -7.72 -6.15
CA PHE A 78 -3.45 -8.10 -7.54
C PHE A 78 -4.71 -7.80 -8.36
N SER A 79 -5.89 -8.06 -7.80
CA SER A 79 -7.16 -7.80 -8.48
C SER A 79 -7.40 -6.30 -8.70
N LEU A 80 -7.20 -5.48 -7.66
CA LEU A 80 -7.26 -4.02 -7.76
C LEU A 80 -6.29 -3.51 -8.82
N GLY A 81 -5.08 -4.04 -8.80
CA GLY A 81 -4.05 -3.60 -9.68
C GLY A 81 -4.21 -4.05 -11.14
N PHE A 82 -4.71 -5.27 -11.37
CA PHE A 82 -5.16 -5.73 -12.68
C PHE A 82 -6.27 -4.83 -13.23
N PHE A 83 -7.23 -4.45 -12.39
CA PHE A 83 -8.27 -3.49 -12.74
C PHE A 83 -7.68 -2.13 -13.16
N LEU A 84 -6.70 -1.60 -12.42
CA LEU A 84 -6.03 -0.33 -12.76
C LEU A 84 -5.27 -0.41 -14.09
N LEU A 85 -4.61 -1.54 -14.38
CA LEU A 85 -3.93 -1.77 -15.66
C LEU A 85 -4.93 -1.83 -16.82
N LEU A 86 -6.05 -2.54 -16.66
CA LEU A 86 -7.11 -2.57 -17.66
C LEU A 86 -7.70 -1.18 -17.90
N LEU A 87 -7.92 -0.40 -16.83
CA LEU A 87 -8.39 0.98 -16.93
C LEU A 87 -7.38 1.86 -17.68
N ALA A 88 -6.08 1.75 -17.38
CA ALA A 88 -5.05 2.48 -18.10
C ALA A 88 -5.00 2.09 -19.58
N GLY A 89 -5.10 0.78 -19.89
CA GLY A 89 -5.19 0.28 -21.26
C GLY A 89 -6.42 0.79 -22.01
N PHE A 90 -7.57 0.84 -21.34
CA PHE A 90 -8.80 1.42 -21.87
C PHE A 90 -8.63 2.92 -22.17
N LEU A 91 -8.10 3.70 -21.21
CA LEU A 91 -7.83 5.13 -21.42
C LEU A 91 -6.83 5.37 -22.57
N TYR A 92 -5.87 4.48 -22.77
CA TYR A 92 -4.95 4.52 -23.90
C TYR A 92 -5.66 4.21 -25.23
N HIS A 93 -6.52 3.20 -25.24
CA HIS A 93 -7.31 2.81 -26.42
C HIS A 93 -8.19 3.96 -26.92
N TYR A 94 -8.82 4.70 -26.01
CA TYR A 94 -9.61 5.90 -26.33
C TYR A 94 -8.78 7.18 -26.51
N HIS A 95 -7.45 7.06 -26.60
CA HIS A 95 -6.53 8.18 -26.78
C HIS A 95 -6.61 9.29 -25.73
N VAL A 96 -7.18 9.00 -24.55
CA VAL A 96 -7.21 9.91 -23.40
C VAL A 96 -5.79 10.09 -22.86
N ILE A 97 -4.98 9.03 -22.89
CA ILE A 97 -3.57 9.06 -22.47
C ILE A 97 -2.65 8.64 -23.62
N LYS A 98 -1.45 9.23 -23.67
CA LYS A 98 -0.41 8.88 -24.65
C LYS A 98 0.34 7.63 -24.21
N LYS A 99 0.93 6.90 -25.17
CA LYS A 99 1.75 5.70 -24.92
C LYS A 99 2.82 5.92 -23.84
N LYS A 100 3.50 7.07 -23.84
CA LYS A 100 4.50 7.42 -22.81
C LYS A 100 3.90 7.42 -21.39
N LYS A 101 2.68 7.95 -21.23
CA LYS A 101 1.98 8.01 -19.95
C LYS A 101 1.52 6.63 -19.48
N LEU A 102 1.12 5.74 -20.41
CA LEU A 102 0.80 4.36 -20.09
C LEU A 102 1.99 3.66 -19.42
N TRP A 103 3.18 3.73 -20.02
CA TRP A 103 4.41 3.16 -19.43
C TRP A 103 4.76 3.77 -18.07
N GLU A 104 4.61 5.09 -17.91
CA GLU A 104 4.82 5.74 -16.61
C GLU A 104 3.86 5.18 -15.54
N TYR A 105 2.59 4.93 -15.88
CA TYR A 105 1.63 4.33 -14.96
C TYR A 105 1.92 2.87 -14.64
N GLU A 106 2.33 2.08 -15.63
CA GLU A 106 2.74 0.69 -15.41
C GLU A 106 3.94 0.60 -14.47
N GLU A 107 4.97 1.45 -14.67
CA GLU A 107 6.12 1.51 -13.76
C GLU A 107 5.69 1.90 -12.34
N LEU A 108 4.91 2.97 -12.18
CA LEU A 108 4.41 3.40 -10.87
C LEU A 108 3.61 2.30 -10.17
N TYR A 109 2.78 1.59 -10.93
CA TYR A 109 1.99 0.48 -10.43
C TYR A 109 2.87 -0.68 -9.93
N VAL A 110 3.93 -1.04 -10.67
CA VAL A 110 4.88 -2.08 -10.23
C VAL A 110 5.54 -1.69 -8.91
N PHE A 111 6.03 -0.45 -8.77
CA PHE A 111 6.64 0.00 -7.52
C PHE A 111 5.64 0.08 -6.36
N LEU A 112 4.39 0.47 -6.64
CA LEU A 112 3.31 0.45 -5.66
C LEU A 112 3.02 -0.98 -5.17
N LEU A 113 2.94 -1.96 -6.07
CA LEU A 113 2.82 -3.37 -5.69
C LEU A 113 3.99 -3.85 -4.83
N ILE A 114 5.23 -3.53 -5.21
CA ILE A 114 6.42 -3.90 -4.42
C ILE A 114 6.30 -3.33 -3.00
N GLY A 115 5.82 -2.09 -2.87
CA GLY A 115 5.54 -1.47 -1.57
C GLY A 115 4.53 -2.25 -0.74
N ILE A 116 3.40 -2.61 -1.36
CA ILE A 116 2.36 -3.44 -0.71
C ILE A 116 2.92 -4.80 -0.28
N PHE A 117 3.69 -5.47 -1.14
CA PHE A 117 4.31 -6.75 -0.78
C PHE A 117 5.32 -6.64 0.35
N THR A 118 6.08 -5.53 0.38
CA THR A 118 6.96 -5.23 1.50
C THR A 118 6.16 -5.12 2.79
N HIS A 119 5.03 -4.40 2.77
CA HIS A 119 4.13 -4.31 3.92
C HIS A 119 3.63 -5.68 4.37
N LEU A 120 3.08 -6.49 3.45
CA LEU A 120 2.54 -7.80 3.79
C LEU A 120 3.62 -8.77 4.31
N ALA A 121 4.83 -8.72 3.74
CA ALA A 121 5.96 -9.50 4.23
C ALA A 121 6.37 -9.06 5.64
N MET A 122 6.36 -7.76 5.93
CA MET A 122 6.62 -7.26 7.28
C MET A 122 5.55 -7.67 8.26
N ASP A 123 4.29 -7.57 7.87
CA ASP A 123 3.16 -8.02 8.66
C ASP A 123 3.34 -9.50 9.00
N ALA A 124 3.67 -10.37 8.03
CA ALA A 124 3.99 -11.78 8.32
C ALA A 124 5.20 -11.96 9.25
N LEU A 125 6.28 -11.21 9.07
CA LEU A 125 7.50 -11.34 9.87
C LEU A 125 7.38 -10.78 11.29
N ILE A 126 6.62 -9.70 11.49
CA ILE A 126 6.49 -8.98 12.76
C ILE A 126 5.30 -9.49 13.56
N ILE A 127 4.18 -9.82 12.91
CA ILE A 127 2.96 -10.28 13.59
C ILE A 127 3.11 -11.75 13.96
N GLU A 128 3.68 -12.63 13.12
CA GLU A 128 3.82 -14.05 13.50
C GLU A 128 4.96 -14.34 14.50
N LYS A 129 5.88 -13.38 14.74
CA LYS A 129 7.08 -13.61 15.58
C LYS A 129 7.29 -12.60 16.71
N GLY A 130 6.46 -11.57 16.83
CA GLY A 130 6.65 -10.48 17.79
C GLY A 130 5.90 -10.68 19.11
N PRO A 131 6.48 -10.32 20.27
CA PRO A 131 5.80 -10.33 21.58
C PRO A 131 4.79 -9.18 21.75
N TRP A 132 4.29 -8.62 20.66
CA TRP A 132 3.46 -7.41 20.62
C TRP A 132 1.97 -7.71 20.35
N PHE A 133 1.59 -8.96 20.62
CA PHE A 133 0.22 -9.35 20.90
C PHE A 133 -0.11 -9.08 22.37
#